data_AF-A0A022G3A3-F1
#
_entry.id   AF-A0A022G3A3-F1
#
_cell.length_a   1.000
_cell.length_b   1.000
_cell.length_c   1.000
_cell.angle_alpha   90.00
_cell.angle_beta   90.00
_cell.angle_gamma   90.00
#
_symmetry.space_group_name_H-M   'P 1'
#
loop_
_entity.id
_entity.type
_entity.pdbx_description
1 polymer ?
#
loop_
_entity_poly.entity_id
_entity_poly.type
_entity_poly.pdbx_seq_one_letter_code
_entity_poly.pdbx_strand_id
1 'polypeptide(L)'
;MDISEIRRLNLLRLIGEQTITSFAERVGIAPAYLSQIKNQADGRGMGSRTARRIEDALGLSHGSMDHEQAESLGELQEAIELLKSMSESARRVAIAQIKALADLDSEKLNSAPAENATERGTVASRTYAENVSEQRQRLKSTLEGGVNRAGKRHKSGGG
;
A
#
# COMPACT_ATOMS: atom_id res chain seq x y z
N MET A 1 -0.61 -13.86 7.69
CA MET A 1 0.59 -14.69 7.90
C MET A 1 0.86 -14.80 9.41
N ASP A 2 1.56 -15.83 9.94
CA ASP A 2 1.89 -15.84 11.39
C ASP A 2 2.91 -14.73 11.71
N ILE A 3 2.87 -14.17 12.92
CA ILE A 3 3.77 -13.10 13.35
C ILE A 3 5.25 -13.50 13.28
N SER A 4 5.53 -14.79 13.51
CA SER A 4 6.89 -15.35 13.39
C SER A 4 7.39 -15.30 11.93
N GLU A 5 6.48 -15.49 10.98
CA GLU A 5 6.74 -15.45 9.56
C GLU A 5 6.85 -14.01 9.03
N ILE A 6 6.00 -13.09 9.52
CA ILE A 6 6.09 -11.64 9.21
C ILE A 6 7.47 -11.11 9.59
N ARG A 7 7.90 -11.38 10.83
CA ARG A 7 9.22 -11.00 11.33
C ARG A 7 10.36 -11.59 10.51
N ARG A 8 10.21 -12.82 10.03
CA ARG A 8 11.22 -13.48 9.19
C ARG A 8 11.32 -12.81 7.82
N LEU A 9 10.19 -12.50 7.17
CA LEU A 9 10.20 -11.80 5.88
C LEU A 9 10.81 -10.40 6.04
N ASN A 10 10.44 -9.67 7.09
CA ASN A 10 11.03 -8.38 7.40
C ASN A 10 12.55 -8.49 7.67
N LEU A 11 13.01 -9.52 8.37
CA LEU A 11 14.44 -9.79 8.53
C LEU A 11 15.14 -9.99 7.18
N LEU A 12 14.58 -10.82 6.30
CA LEU A 12 15.15 -11.09 4.97
C LEU A 12 15.28 -9.80 4.15
N ARG A 13 14.27 -8.93 4.22
CA ARG A 13 14.29 -7.62 3.56
C ARG A 13 15.35 -6.68 4.14
N LEU A 14 15.48 -6.63 5.47
CA LEU A 14 16.50 -5.82 6.13
C LEU A 14 17.93 -6.31 5.85
N ILE A 15 18.11 -7.62 5.63
CA ILE A 15 19.38 -8.17 5.16
C ILE A 15 19.62 -7.79 3.69
N GLY A 16 18.60 -7.77 2.83
CA GLY A 16 18.75 -7.33 1.44
C GLY A 16 19.92 -8.03 0.73
N GLU A 17 20.88 -7.23 0.24
CA GLU A 17 22.09 -7.72 -0.44
C GLU A 17 23.31 -7.91 0.50
N GLN A 18 23.24 -7.48 1.77
CA GLN A 18 24.37 -7.63 2.69
C GLN A 18 24.51 -9.06 3.21
N THR A 19 25.72 -9.43 3.63
CA THR A 19 25.96 -10.75 4.23
C THR A 19 25.34 -10.86 5.61
N ILE A 20 24.91 -12.06 6.00
CA ILE A 20 24.34 -12.35 7.32
C ILE A 20 25.31 -11.95 8.43
N THR A 21 26.61 -12.18 8.23
CA THR A 21 27.67 -11.82 9.20
C THR A 21 27.75 -10.31 9.40
N SER A 22 27.75 -9.52 8.32
CA SER A 22 27.76 -8.06 8.42
C SER A 22 26.50 -7.52 9.08
N PHE A 23 25.33 -8.11 8.77
CA PHE A 23 24.07 -7.73 9.41
C PHE A 23 24.07 -8.06 10.90
N ALA A 24 24.51 -9.26 11.25
CA ALA A 24 24.64 -9.77 12.62
C ALA A 24 25.48 -8.85 13.51
N GLU A 25 26.65 -8.43 13.02
CA GLU A 25 27.53 -7.49 13.72
C GLU A 25 26.84 -6.15 13.97
N ARG A 26 26.17 -5.61 12.95
CA ARG A 26 25.45 -4.32 13.03
C ARG A 26 24.34 -4.34 14.09
N VAL A 27 23.59 -5.43 14.20
CA VAL A 27 22.47 -5.55 15.16
C VAL A 27 22.89 -6.21 16.49
N GLY A 28 24.15 -6.62 16.61
CA GLY A 28 24.71 -7.28 17.79
C GLY A 28 24.15 -8.69 18.07
N ILE A 29 23.66 -9.40 17.06
CA ILE A 29 23.08 -10.74 17.19
C ILE A 29 24.05 -11.78 16.62
N ALA A 30 24.08 -12.99 17.18
CA ALA A 30 24.94 -14.05 16.65
C ALA A 30 24.55 -14.44 15.20
N PRO A 31 25.49 -14.52 14.25
CA PRO A 31 25.21 -14.90 12.86
C PRO A 31 24.51 -16.27 12.74
N ALA A 32 24.92 -17.24 13.58
CA ALA A 32 24.31 -18.57 13.62
C ALA A 32 22.83 -18.52 13.99
N TYR A 33 22.45 -17.66 14.93
CA TYR A 33 21.05 -17.49 15.35
C TYR A 33 20.20 -16.84 14.26
N LEU A 34 20.73 -15.82 13.56
CA LEU A 34 20.05 -15.25 12.40
C LEU A 34 19.91 -16.26 11.25
N SER A 35 20.92 -17.11 11.03
CA SER A 35 20.85 -18.18 10.04
C SER A 35 19.76 -19.20 10.36
N GLN A 36 19.56 -19.54 11.65
CA GLN A 36 18.49 -20.45 12.07
C GLN A 36 17.12 -19.87 11.79
N ILE A 37 16.88 -18.59 12.16
CA ILE A 37 15.62 -17.89 11.88
C ILE A 37 15.37 -17.80 10.37
N LYS A 38 16.40 -17.41 9.60
CA LYS A 38 16.32 -17.29 8.13
C LYS A 38 15.91 -18.60 7.47
N ASN A 39 16.55 -19.70 7.86
CA ASN A 39 16.33 -21.01 7.25
C ASN A 39 15.19 -21.80 7.92
N GLN A 40 14.50 -21.22 8.92
CA GLN A 40 13.49 -21.90 9.74
C GLN A 40 13.99 -23.24 10.32
N ALA A 41 15.28 -23.31 10.66
CA ALA A 41 15.86 -24.52 11.22
C ALA A 41 15.17 -24.86 12.55
N ASP A 42 14.71 -26.10 12.69
CA ASP A 42 13.96 -26.62 13.85
C ASP A 42 12.62 -25.90 14.14
N GLY A 43 12.01 -25.22 13.15
CA GLY A 43 10.81 -24.40 13.39
C GLY A 43 11.09 -23.16 14.26
N ARG A 44 12.36 -22.77 14.39
CA ARG A 44 12.78 -21.66 15.25
C ARG A 44 12.47 -20.32 14.56
N GLY A 45 11.41 -19.67 15.01
CA GLY A 45 10.99 -18.33 14.55
C GLY A 45 11.65 -17.18 15.31
N MET A 46 11.48 -15.96 14.80
CA MET A 46 11.95 -14.75 15.48
C MET A 46 11.04 -14.40 16.66
N GLY A 47 11.57 -14.50 17.87
CA GLY A 47 10.89 -14.07 19.09
C GLY A 47 10.81 -12.54 19.22
N SER A 48 9.87 -12.07 20.06
CA SER A 48 9.64 -10.64 20.32
C SER A 48 10.91 -9.89 20.75
N ARG A 49 11.70 -10.47 21.67
CA ARG A 49 12.95 -9.85 22.14
C ARG A 49 13.95 -9.60 21.01
N THR A 50 14.07 -10.54 20.09
CA THR A 50 14.96 -10.43 18.93
C THR A 50 14.45 -9.37 17.95
N ALA A 51 13.14 -9.36 17.69
CA ALA A 51 12.52 -8.36 16.83
C ALA A 51 12.76 -6.93 17.34
N ARG A 52 12.51 -6.69 18.64
CA ARG A 52 12.76 -5.38 19.26
C ARG A 52 14.21 -4.96 19.23
N ARG A 53 15.12 -5.91 19.48
CA ARG A 53 16.55 -5.62 19.39
C ARG A 53 16.98 -5.19 17.99
N ILE A 54 16.43 -5.80 16.95
CA ILE A 54 16.71 -5.40 15.56
C ILE A 54 16.14 -4.02 15.27
N GLU A 55 14.93 -3.72 15.74
CA GLU A 55 14.32 -2.39 15.60
C GLU A 55 15.17 -1.32 16.26
N ASP A 56 15.58 -1.53 17.51
CA ASP A 56 16.39 -0.59 18.27
C ASP A 56 17.75 -0.35 17.60
N ALA A 57 18.41 -1.42 17.12
CA ALA A 57 19.72 -1.33 16.46
C ALA A 57 19.67 -0.60 15.11
N LEU A 58 18.51 -0.60 14.45
CA LEU A 58 18.30 0.03 13.15
C LEU A 58 17.55 1.38 13.25
N GLY A 59 17.14 1.79 14.45
CA GLY A 59 16.36 3.00 14.67
C GLY A 59 14.95 2.94 14.06
N LEU A 60 14.37 1.73 13.95
CA LEU A 60 13.02 1.53 13.43
C LEU A 60 11.97 1.83 14.51
N SER A 61 10.74 2.12 14.09
CA SER A 61 9.63 2.28 15.03
C SER A 61 9.29 0.95 15.69
N HIS A 62 8.89 1.00 16.96
CA HIS A 62 8.45 -0.18 17.70
C HIS A 62 7.34 -0.90 16.96
N GLY A 63 7.50 -2.20 16.73
CA GLY A 63 6.52 -3.01 16.00
C GLY A 63 6.74 -3.06 14.50
N SER A 64 7.73 -2.37 13.93
CA SER A 64 8.05 -2.45 12.50
C SER A 64 8.21 -3.89 11.99
N MET A 65 8.81 -4.77 12.79
CA MET A 65 9.01 -6.17 12.45
C MET A 65 7.74 -7.01 12.50
N ASP A 66 6.67 -6.51 13.11
CA ASP A 66 5.40 -7.23 13.33
C ASP A 66 4.34 -6.89 12.29
N HIS A 67 4.56 -5.86 11.49
CA HIS A 67 3.66 -5.45 10.43
C HIS A 67 4.16 -6.00 9.09
N GLU A 68 3.23 -6.48 8.27
CA GLU A 68 3.52 -6.80 6.88
C GLU A 68 3.92 -5.50 6.18
N GLN A 69 5.21 -5.35 5.85
CA GLN A 69 5.61 -4.22 5.00
C GLN A 69 5.11 -4.53 3.59
N ALA A 70 4.32 -3.63 3.00
CA ALA A 70 3.98 -3.73 1.59
C ALA A 70 5.28 -3.73 0.77
N GLU A 71 5.31 -4.49 -0.33
CA GLU A 71 6.42 -4.70 -1.28
C GLU A 71 6.88 -3.39 -1.96
N SER A 72 7.23 -2.36 -1.19
CA SER A 72 7.29 -0.98 -1.69
C SER A 72 8.65 -0.57 -2.24
N LEU A 73 9.68 -1.41 -2.22
CA LEU A 73 11.01 -1.00 -2.70
C LEU A 73 11.33 -1.53 -4.09
N GLY A 74 11.01 -2.79 -4.39
CA GLY A 74 11.22 -3.36 -5.73
C GLY A 74 10.25 -2.76 -6.77
N GLU A 75 8.96 -2.76 -6.44
CA GLU A 75 7.90 -2.23 -7.32
C GLU A 75 8.06 -0.73 -7.54
N LEU A 76 8.50 0.01 -6.51
CA LEU A 76 8.77 1.45 -6.62
C LEU A 76 9.99 1.71 -7.51
N GLN A 77 11.04 0.90 -7.39
CA GLN A 77 12.23 1.02 -8.25
C GLN A 77 11.88 0.76 -9.71
N GLU A 78 11.09 -0.29 -9.99
CA GLU A 78 10.63 -0.61 -11.33
C GLU A 78 9.70 0.48 -11.90
N ALA A 79 8.79 1.02 -11.09
CA ALA A 79 7.95 2.15 -11.47
C ALA A 79 8.75 3.42 -11.76
N ILE A 80 9.82 3.68 -11.00
CA ILE A 80 10.74 4.80 -11.23
C ILE A 80 11.48 4.63 -12.56
N GLU A 81 11.99 3.44 -12.86
CA GLU A 81 12.66 3.17 -14.13
C GLU A 81 11.70 3.24 -15.32
N LEU A 82 10.47 2.75 -15.18
CA LEU A 82 9.43 2.91 -16.19
C LEU A 82 9.16 4.39 -16.46
N LEU A 83 8.94 5.20 -15.42
CA LEU A 83 8.73 6.65 -15.55
C LEU A 83 9.93 7.35 -16.21
N LYS A 84 11.17 6.89 -15.94
CA LYS A 84 12.38 7.42 -16.56
C LYS A 84 12.44 7.15 -18.08
N SER A 85 11.90 6.03 -18.53
CA SER A 85 11.86 5.64 -19.95
C SER A 85 10.73 6.31 -20.76
N MET A 86 9.72 6.87 -20.09
CA MET A 86 8.58 7.54 -20.73
C MET A 86 8.97 8.91 -21.30
N SER A 87 8.25 9.32 -22.36
CA SER A 87 8.33 10.68 -22.90
C SER A 87 7.93 11.72 -21.85
N GLU A 88 8.46 12.94 -21.99
CA GLU A 88 8.24 14.01 -21.01
C GLU A 88 6.74 14.34 -20.83
N SER A 89 5.97 14.31 -21.91
CA SER A 89 4.52 14.52 -21.89
C SER A 89 3.80 13.41 -21.12
N ALA A 90 4.15 12.14 -21.36
CA ALA A 90 3.54 11.01 -20.68
C ALA A 90 3.90 10.98 -19.18
N ARG A 91 5.13 11.32 -18.82
CA ARG A 91 5.59 11.42 -17.42
C ARG A 91 4.83 12.50 -16.66
N ARG A 92 4.61 13.68 -17.28
CA ARG A 92 3.83 14.77 -16.67
C ARG A 92 2.40 14.34 -16.34
N VAL A 93 1.75 13.61 -17.24
CA VAL A 93 0.39 13.07 -17.03
C VAL A 93 0.38 12.03 -15.91
N ALA A 94 1.33 11.09 -15.91
CA ALA A 94 1.44 10.08 -14.86
C ALA A 94 1.64 10.70 -13.47
N ILE A 95 2.53 11.70 -13.35
CA ILE A 95 2.76 12.42 -12.08
C ILE A 95 1.49 13.16 -11.62
N ALA A 96 0.75 13.79 -12.55
CA ALA A 96 -0.49 14.48 -12.20
C ALA A 96 -1.58 13.51 -11.70
N GLN A 97 -1.70 12.34 -12.32
CA GLN A 97 -2.64 11.30 -11.88
C GLN A 97 -2.26 10.72 -10.51
N ILE A 98 -0.97 10.44 -10.28
CA ILE A 98 -0.48 9.95 -8.99
C ILE A 98 -0.78 10.97 -7.87
N LYS A 99 -0.55 12.26 -8.12
CA LYS A 99 -0.89 13.32 -7.16
C LYS A 99 -2.39 13.37 -6.87
N ALA A 100 -3.23 13.34 -7.89
CA ALA A 100 -4.68 13.36 -7.71
C ALA A 100 -5.18 12.15 -6.89
N LEU A 101 -4.58 10.97 -7.06
CA LEU A 101 -4.89 9.79 -6.26
C LEU A 101 -4.42 9.92 -4.81
N ALA A 102 -3.22 10.45 -4.58
CA ALA A 102 -2.69 10.69 -3.24
C ALA A 102 -3.50 11.73 -2.46
N ASP A 103 -3.98 12.78 -3.14
CA ASP A 103 -4.82 13.81 -2.56
C ASP A 103 -6.17 13.23 -2.09
N LEU A 104 -6.77 12.31 -2.86
CA LEU A 104 -8.02 11.61 -2.50
C LEU A 104 -7.88 10.69 -1.27
N ASP A 105 -6.72 10.06 -1.08
CA ASP A 105 -6.47 9.24 0.11
C ASP A 105 -6.11 10.10 1.34
N SER A 106 -5.49 11.26 1.14
CA SER A 106 -5.25 12.23 2.22
C SER A 106 -6.53 12.85 2.77
N GLU A 107 -7.55 13.09 1.93
CA GLU A 107 -8.88 13.56 2.38
C GLU A 107 -9.62 12.48 3.20
N LYS A 108 -9.47 11.19 2.87
CA LYS A 108 -10.06 10.09 3.67
C LYS A 108 -9.43 9.92 5.04
N LEU A 109 -8.14 10.25 5.19
CA LEU A 109 -7.43 10.20 6.48
C LEU A 109 -7.74 11.43 7.35
N ASN A 110 -7.94 12.60 6.75
CA ASN A 110 -8.27 13.85 7.46
C ASN A 110 -9.77 14.07 7.70
N SER A 111 -10.64 13.23 7.13
CA SER A 111 -12.11 13.26 7.37
C SER A 111 -12.59 12.18 8.33
N ALA A 112 -11.69 11.41 8.97
CA ALA A 112 -12.04 10.64 10.16
C ALA A 112 -12.31 11.64 11.30
N PRO A 113 -13.57 11.80 11.77
CA PRO A 113 -13.82 12.67 12.91
C PRO A 113 -13.09 12.09 14.12
N ALA A 114 -12.21 12.91 14.71
CA ALA A 114 -11.59 12.65 15.99
C ALA A 114 -12.64 12.74 17.11
N GLU A 115 -13.69 11.92 17.07
CA GLU A 115 -14.68 11.86 18.13
C GLU A 115 -15.13 10.42 18.39
N ASN A 116 -15.01 10.06 19.67
CA ASN A 116 -15.63 8.92 20.35
C ASN A 116 -14.96 7.55 20.18
N ALA A 117 -13.83 7.43 20.89
CA ALA A 117 -13.71 6.31 21.81
C ALA A 117 -15.01 6.20 22.63
N THR A 118 -15.53 4.98 22.73
CA THR A 118 -16.68 4.59 23.54
C THR A 118 -18.03 4.74 22.82
N GLU A 119 -18.60 3.56 22.53
CA GLU A 119 -20.01 3.30 22.26
C GLU A 119 -20.53 3.37 20.81
N ARG A 120 -21.35 2.35 20.49
CA ARG A 120 -22.33 2.25 19.38
C ARG A 120 -21.90 1.46 18.15
N GLY A 121 -21.58 0.18 18.38
CA GLY A 121 -22.07 -0.85 17.47
C GLY A 121 -23.60 -0.75 17.38
N THR A 122 -24.14 -0.52 16.18
CA THR A 122 -25.46 -0.95 15.65
C THR A 122 -26.01 -0.06 14.52
N VAL A 123 -25.48 1.14 14.25
CA VAL A 123 -26.09 2.05 13.24
C VAL A 123 -25.32 2.12 11.90
N ALA A 124 -24.03 1.74 11.88
CA ALA A 124 -23.18 1.87 10.70
C ALA A 124 -23.54 0.96 9.50
N SER A 125 -24.37 -0.08 9.70
CA SER A 125 -24.74 -0.99 8.62
C SER A 125 -25.86 -0.49 7.72
N ARG A 126 -26.62 0.54 8.13
CA ARG A 126 -27.79 1.01 7.35
C ARG A 126 -27.42 2.05 6.29
N THR A 127 -26.52 2.97 6.62
CA THR A 127 -26.08 4.05 5.70
C THR A 127 -25.16 3.57 4.59
N TYR A 128 -24.40 2.48 4.81
CA TYR A 128 -23.50 1.92 3.78
C TYR A 128 -24.28 1.25 2.64
N ALA A 129 -25.41 0.61 2.93
CA ALA A 129 -26.24 -0.05 1.92
C ALA A 129 -27.01 0.96 1.04
N GLU A 130 -27.47 2.07 1.62
CA GLU A 130 -28.19 3.12 0.90
C GLU A 130 -27.25 3.84 -0.09
N ASN A 131 -26.04 4.23 0.33
CA ASN A 131 -25.06 4.92 -0.51
C ASN A 131 -24.56 4.08 -1.72
N VAL A 132 -24.40 2.77 -1.55
CA VAL A 132 -23.96 1.88 -2.64
C VAL A 132 -25.05 1.72 -3.71
N SER A 133 -26.33 1.76 -3.32
CA SER A 133 -27.45 1.64 -4.25
C SER A 133 -27.66 2.91 -5.10
N GLU A 134 -27.48 4.10 -4.50
CA GLU A 134 -27.53 5.37 -5.23
C GLU A 134 -26.40 5.50 -6.25
N GLN A 135 -25.17 5.08 -5.88
CA GLN A 135 -24.04 5.13 -6.81
C GLN A 135 -24.23 4.17 -8.00
N ARG A 136 -24.84 2.99 -7.79
CA ARG A 136 -25.18 2.07 -8.88
C ARG A 136 -26.23 2.65 -9.83
N GLN A 137 -27.23 3.37 -9.33
CA GLN A 137 -28.24 4.01 -10.19
C GLN A 137 -27.65 5.16 -11.03
N ARG A 138 -26.76 5.98 -10.46
CA ARG A 138 -26.10 7.07 -11.18
C ARG A 138 -25.23 6.55 -12.33
N LEU A 139 -24.42 5.52 -12.08
CA LEU A 139 -23.59 4.89 -13.11
C LEU A 139 -24.41 4.29 -14.26
N LYS A 140 -25.57 3.70 -13.95
CA LYS A 140 -26.46 3.13 -14.96
C LYS A 140 -27.07 4.21 -15.87
N SER A 141 -27.45 5.36 -15.31
CA SER A 141 -28.00 6.49 -16.08
C SER A 141 -26.99 7.13 -17.05
N THR A 142 -25.71 7.19 -16.67
CA THR A 142 -24.64 7.72 -17.53
C THR A 142 -24.28 6.80 -18.69
N LEU A 143 -24.43 5.49 -18.52
CA LEU A 143 -24.17 4.52 -19.58
C LEU A 143 -25.32 4.47 -20.61
N GLU A 144 -26.58 4.65 -20.18
CA GLU A 144 -27.72 4.67 -21.10
C GLU A 144 -27.87 6.01 -21.86
N GLY A 145 -27.39 7.13 -21.31
CA GLY A 145 -27.45 8.45 -21.96
C GLY A 145 -26.40 8.70 -23.06
N GLY A 146 -25.35 7.88 -23.14
CA GLY A 146 -24.22 8.07 -24.07
C GLY A 146 -24.47 7.61 -25.50
N VAL A 147 -25.51 6.80 -25.76
CA VAL A 147 -25.74 6.18 -27.08
C VAL A 147 -26.54 7.08 -28.04
N ASN A 148 -27.25 8.10 -27.54
CA ASN A 148 -28.20 8.88 -28.37
C ASN A 148 -27.69 10.24 -28.91
N ARG A 149 -26.41 10.59 -28.74
CA ARG A 149 -25.89 11.92 -29.13
C ARG A 149 -24.92 11.92 -30.32
N ALA A 150 -24.91 10.86 -31.13
CA ALA A 150 -24.14 10.76 -32.36
C ALA A 150 -25.08 10.60 -33.57
N GLY A 151 -25.71 11.70 -34.04
CA GLY A 151 -26.45 11.65 -35.30
C GLY A 151 -27.41 12.79 -35.59
N LYS A 152 -26.90 13.98 -35.94
CA LYS A 152 -27.47 14.81 -37.03
C LYS A 152 -26.55 15.99 -37.36
N ARG A 153 -25.72 15.78 -38.39
CA ARG A 153 -24.97 16.86 -39.04
C ARG A 153 -25.93 17.67 -39.92
N HIS A 154 -25.77 18.98 -39.85
CA HIS A 154 -26.41 20.00 -40.68
C HIS A 154 -26.31 19.68 -42.19
N LYS A 155 -27.40 19.89 -42.93
CA LYS A 155 -27.35 20.22 -44.36
C LYS A 155 -27.81 21.66 -44.55
N SER A 156 -26.89 22.45 -45.11
CA SER A 156 -27.01 23.81 -45.61
C SER A 156 -27.60 23.85 -47.03
N GLY A 157 -28.25 24.97 -47.37
CA GLY A 157 -28.66 25.39 -48.72
C GLY A 157 -30.07 25.99 -48.68
N GLY A 158 -30.35 27.27 -48.92
CA GLY A 158 -29.59 28.32 -49.59
C GLY A 158 -29.96 28.38 -51.08
N GLY A 159 -30.80 29.35 -51.46
CA GLY A 159 -31.12 29.71 -52.85
C GLY A 159 -32.55 29.46 -53.25
#